data_AF-A0A359LPI0-F1
#
_entry.id   AF-A0A359LPI0-F1
#
_cell.length_a   1.000
_cell.length_b   1.000
_cell.length_c   1.000
_cell.angle_alpha   90.00
_cell.angle_beta   90.00
_cell.angle_gamma   90.00
#
_symmetry.space_group_name_H-M   'P 1'
#
loop_
_entity.id
_entity.type
_entity.pdbx_description
1 polymer ?
#
loop_
_entity_poly.entity_id
_entity_poly.type
_entity_poly.pdbx_seq_one_letter_code
_entity_poly.pdbx_strand_id
1 'polypeptide(L)'
;MPDAEPAPTSGKWPFPSPSWPPWLTASASSPARSAAYPLSSSGSCSQSQQPFFSSPQDDMSTVTVPPRSANSCTSMKCLPVLLFLFLSFPIRAQFAQGDWKTDTSKRSIQLSELLRGGPPKDGIPSIDKPRFVPAVTVDWLAPKELVIAFNSAGPPRAYPLQILMWHELVNDTAGEQPILVSYCPLCNSALVFDRRVSGATLEFGVSGMLRNSDMVMYDRQTDSLWQQITGEAIVGHHTGGTLRILPSQMIPFDQFQQSYPNGLVLSRDTGFQRDYGRNPYTGYEFGKGPIMPVRSSRPTTLRPMEKLVVVKNGKGYRAWPVSQLARNG
;
A
#
# COMPACT_ATOMS: atom_id res chain seq x y z
N MET A 1 -10.21 22.50 64.75
CA MET A 1 -11.18 21.50 64.23
C MET A 1 -10.54 20.88 63.01
N PRO A 2 -10.42 19.55 62.97
CA PRO A 2 -9.27 18.92 62.33
C PRO A 2 -9.63 18.10 61.08
N ASP A 3 -8.57 17.84 60.33
CA ASP A 3 -8.23 16.68 59.51
C ASP A 3 -8.91 16.40 58.17
N ALA A 4 -8.01 16.26 57.21
CA ALA A 4 -8.18 15.81 55.84
C ALA A 4 -8.64 14.35 55.76
N GLU A 5 -9.48 14.06 54.76
CA GLU A 5 -9.74 12.70 54.30
C GLU A 5 -9.12 12.45 52.91
N PRO A 6 -8.74 11.18 52.60
CA PRO A 6 -7.66 10.85 51.69
C PRO A 6 -8.11 10.55 50.26
N ALA A 7 -7.13 10.49 49.36
CA ALA A 7 -7.28 10.03 47.98
C ALA A 7 -7.88 8.61 47.91
N PRO A 8 -8.78 8.31 46.95
CA PRO A 8 -9.28 6.95 46.77
C PRO A 8 -8.15 6.04 46.27
N THR A 9 -7.90 5.01 47.07
CA THR A 9 -7.04 3.88 46.82
C THR A 9 -7.55 2.99 45.68
N SER A 10 -6.60 2.29 45.07
CA SER A 10 -6.72 1.33 43.98
C SER A 10 -7.94 0.39 44.06
N GLY A 11 -8.96 0.69 43.25
CA GLY A 11 -10.02 -0.24 42.87
C GLY A 11 -9.56 -1.12 41.72
N LYS A 12 -9.39 -2.42 42.00
CA LYS A 12 -9.22 -3.48 41.01
C LYS A 12 -10.46 -3.53 40.12
N TRP A 13 -10.30 -3.33 38.81
CA TRP A 13 -11.34 -3.59 37.82
C TRP A 13 -11.29 -5.06 37.36
N PRO A 14 -12.43 -5.78 37.31
CA PRO A 14 -12.47 -7.15 36.86
C PRO A 14 -12.73 -7.19 35.35
N PHE A 15 -11.69 -7.40 34.55
CA PHE A 15 -11.84 -7.97 33.20
C PHE A 15 -10.72 -8.98 32.97
N PRO A 16 -11.01 -10.14 32.35
CA PRO A 16 -10.04 -11.21 32.20
C PRO A 16 -8.94 -10.80 31.21
N SER A 17 -7.69 -10.97 31.63
CA SER A 17 -6.51 -10.87 30.77
C SER A 17 -6.58 -11.90 29.64
N PRO A 18 -6.13 -11.57 28.41
CA PRO A 18 -5.93 -12.59 27.37
C PRO A 18 -4.86 -13.56 27.85
N SER A 19 -5.25 -14.80 28.13
CA SER A 19 -4.33 -15.88 28.46
C SER A 19 -3.55 -16.26 27.20
N TRP A 20 -2.27 -15.91 27.15
CA TRP A 20 -1.32 -16.45 26.20
C TRP A 20 -0.97 -17.91 26.58
N PRO A 21 -0.83 -18.85 25.63
CA PRO A 21 -0.40 -20.20 25.96
C PRO A 21 1.09 -20.23 26.38
N PRO A 22 1.48 -21.08 27.35
CA PRO A 22 2.74 -21.00 28.10
C PRO A 22 4.01 -21.52 27.40
N TRP A 23 4.03 -21.69 26.06
CA TRP A 23 5.19 -22.27 25.35
C TRP A 23 6.07 -21.24 24.60
N LEU A 24 5.85 -19.94 24.81
CA LEU A 24 6.64 -18.86 24.20
C LEU A 24 8.02 -18.61 24.85
N THR A 25 8.54 -19.52 25.66
CA THR A 25 9.93 -19.50 26.15
C THR A 25 10.65 -20.77 25.75
N ALA A 26 11.35 -20.75 24.62
CA ALA A 26 12.31 -21.78 24.28
C ALA A 26 13.55 -21.18 23.61
N SER A 27 14.66 -21.26 24.34
CA SER A 27 16.03 -21.07 23.87
C SER A 27 16.37 -22.10 22.79
N ALA A 28 16.91 -21.64 21.66
CA ALA A 28 17.45 -22.53 20.63
C ALA A 28 18.98 -22.62 20.74
N SER A 29 19.48 -23.79 21.12
CA SER A 29 20.86 -24.22 20.86
C SER A 29 20.86 -25.16 19.65
N SER A 30 21.57 -24.81 18.58
CA SER A 30 21.84 -25.66 17.42
C SER A 30 23.33 -25.97 17.31
N PRO A 31 23.71 -27.14 16.78
CA PRO A 31 24.89 -27.24 15.94
C PRO A 31 24.52 -27.77 14.55
N ALA A 32 24.88 -27.03 13.50
CA ALA A 32 24.83 -27.51 12.12
C ALA A 32 26.24 -27.84 11.63
N ARG A 33 26.43 -29.09 11.18
CA ARG A 33 27.61 -29.54 10.43
C ARG A 33 27.46 -29.18 8.95
N SER A 34 28.61 -28.86 8.38
CA SER A 34 28.90 -28.52 6.99
C SER A 34 28.80 -29.72 6.04
N ALA A 35 28.39 -29.49 4.80
CA ALA A 35 28.78 -30.29 3.64
C ALA A 35 28.79 -29.43 2.37
N ALA A 36 29.90 -29.49 1.65
CA ALA A 36 30.22 -28.75 0.43
C ALA A 36 30.22 -29.68 -0.80
N TYR A 37 30.57 -29.08 -1.96
CA TYR A 37 31.00 -29.63 -3.26
C TYR A 37 29.98 -29.59 -4.43
N PRO A 38 30.42 -29.57 -5.71
CA PRO A 38 31.44 -28.70 -6.30
C PRO A 38 31.02 -28.11 -7.69
N LEU A 39 31.87 -27.23 -8.22
CA LEU A 39 31.85 -26.64 -9.57
C LEU A 39 32.39 -27.60 -10.64
N SER A 40 31.79 -27.58 -11.85
CA SER A 40 32.49 -27.84 -13.12
C SER A 40 31.76 -27.19 -14.30
N SER A 41 32.44 -27.10 -15.44
CA SER A 41 32.45 -26.02 -16.42
C SER A 41 31.81 -26.30 -17.79
N SER A 42 31.51 -25.19 -18.49
CA SER A 42 31.57 -24.93 -19.95
C SER A 42 30.60 -25.62 -20.92
N GLY A 43 29.86 -24.79 -21.68
CA GLY A 43 29.16 -25.11 -22.93
C GLY A 43 28.39 -23.89 -23.47
N SER A 44 28.59 -23.52 -24.72
CA SER A 44 28.41 -22.20 -25.35
C SER A 44 27.03 -21.88 -25.97
N CYS A 45 26.74 -20.56 -26.05
CA CYS A 45 26.01 -19.79 -27.07
C CYS A 45 24.67 -20.27 -27.66
N SER A 46 23.60 -19.48 -27.46
CA SER A 46 23.04 -18.63 -28.52
C SER A 46 22.09 -17.57 -27.92
N GLN A 47 22.29 -16.30 -28.28
CA GLN A 47 21.42 -15.16 -27.97
C GLN A 47 20.78 -14.70 -29.27
N SER A 48 19.44 -14.61 -29.30
CA SER A 48 18.69 -13.88 -30.30
C SER A 48 18.05 -12.64 -29.66
N GLN A 49 17.95 -11.61 -30.49
CA GLN A 49 18.04 -10.19 -30.16
C GLN A 49 16.70 -9.53 -29.79
N GLN A 50 16.81 -8.49 -28.97
CA GLN A 50 15.84 -7.40 -28.79
C GLN A 50 16.04 -6.33 -29.89
N PRO A 51 15.00 -5.63 -30.35
CA PRO A 51 15.19 -4.42 -31.15
C PRO A 51 15.18 -3.16 -30.29
N PHE A 52 16.33 -2.47 -30.26
CA PHE A 52 16.47 -1.06 -29.91
C PHE A 52 16.28 -0.24 -31.21
N PHE A 53 15.41 0.76 -31.21
CA PHE A 53 15.29 1.74 -32.29
C PHE A 53 16.14 2.98 -31.96
N SER A 54 17.11 3.25 -32.83
CA SER A 54 17.97 4.44 -32.85
C SER A 54 17.48 5.47 -33.88
N SER A 55 17.57 6.75 -33.52
CA SER A 55 17.31 7.92 -34.36
C SER A 55 18.38 8.11 -35.46
N PRO A 56 18.06 8.68 -36.64
CA PRO A 56 19.06 9.05 -37.63
C PRO A 56 19.54 10.50 -37.45
N GLN A 57 20.86 10.69 -37.51
CA GLN A 57 21.52 11.92 -37.93
C GLN A 57 21.97 11.72 -39.38
N ASP A 58 21.68 12.67 -40.27
CA ASP A 58 22.35 12.77 -41.57
C ASP A 58 22.82 14.21 -41.82
N ASP A 59 24.14 14.26 -41.92
CA ASP A 59 24.97 14.81 -43.00
C ASP A 59 25.01 16.31 -43.34
N MET A 60 26.26 16.72 -43.53
CA MET A 60 26.77 18.07 -43.64
C MET A 60 27.31 18.27 -45.06
N SER A 61 26.82 19.29 -45.76
CA SER A 61 27.50 19.82 -46.95
C SER A 61 27.58 21.34 -46.90
N THR A 62 28.81 21.80 -46.96
CA THR A 62 29.30 23.19 -46.96
C THR A 62 28.99 23.91 -48.26
N VAL A 63 28.50 25.16 -48.18
CA VAL A 63 28.63 26.17 -49.25
C VAL A 63 29.02 27.52 -48.65
N THR A 64 30.02 28.13 -49.29
CA THR A 64 30.80 29.29 -48.89
C THR A 64 30.08 30.64 -49.05
N VAL A 65 30.42 31.59 -48.18
CA VAL A 65 29.96 32.99 -48.06
C VAL A 65 30.65 33.91 -49.09
N PRO A 66 30.07 35.07 -49.46
CA PRO A 66 30.76 36.33 -49.14
C PRO A 66 29.82 37.47 -48.63
N PRO A 67 30.40 38.57 -48.09
CA PRO A 67 29.76 39.41 -47.06
C PRO A 67 29.32 40.80 -47.57
N ARG A 68 28.46 41.49 -46.80
CA ARG A 68 28.67 42.89 -46.35
C ARG A 68 27.45 43.54 -45.67
N SER A 69 27.81 44.37 -44.69
CA SER A 69 27.21 45.65 -44.30
C SER A 69 26.32 45.66 -43.04
N ALA A 70 26.87 46.36 -42.06
CA ALA A 70 26.18 46.96 -40.93
C ALA A 70 25.24 48.06 -41.42
N ASN A 71 24.10 48.22 -40.72
CA ASN A 71 23.57 49.53 -40.33
C ASN A 71 22.45 49.35 -39.28
N SER A 72 22.53 50.17 -38.23
CA SER A 72 21.54 50.33 -37.18
C SER A 72 20.25 50.96 -37.70
N CYS A 73 19.09 50.61 -37.11
CA CYS A 73 18.06 51.61 -36.81
C CYS A 73 17.03 51.07 -35.80
N THR A 74 16.95 51.80 -34.70
CA THR A 74 15.82 52.01 -33.79
C THR A 74 14.43 51.62 -34.34
N SER A 75 13.72 50.77 -33.59
CA SER A 75 12.26 50.81 -33.55
C SER A 75 11.79 50.32 -32.18
N MET A 76 11.42 51.30 -31.36
CA MET A 76 10.67 51.17 -30.13
C MET A 76 9.33 50.50 -30.46
N LYS A 77 9.24 49.19 -30.26
CA LYS A 77 7.98 48.45 -30.40
C LYS A 77 7.40 48.24 -29.00
N CYS A 78 6.21 48.81 -28.83
CA CYS A 78 5.31 48.59 -27.71
C CYS A 78 5.30 47.12 -27.30
N LEU A 79 5.69 46.87 -26.05
CA LEU A 79 5.47 45.60 -25.38
C LEU A 79 3.95 45.40 -25.28
N PRO A 80 3.32 44.40 -25.91
CA PRO A 80 1.99 44.04 -25.48
C PRO A 80 2.19 43.43 -24.09
N VAL A 81 1.52 44.01 -23.09
CA VAL A 81 1.32 43.37 -21.79
C VAL A 81 0.68 42.03 -22.09
N LEU A 82 1.51 40.99 -22.16
CA LEU A 82 1.06 39.62 -22.25
C LEU A 82 0.43 39.36 -20.88
N LEU A 83 -0.88 39.55 -20.82
CA LEU A 83 -1.72 39.15 -19.72
C LEU A 83 -1.39 37.68 -19.46
N PHE A 84 -0.55 37.41 -18.47
CA PHE A 84 -0.33 36.08 -17.92
C PHE A 84 -1.68 35.66 -17.34
N LEU A 85 -2.55 35.15 -18.20
CA LEU A 85 -3.56 34.19 -17.83
C LEU A 85 -2.77 33.02 -17.26
N PHE A 86 -2.55 33.06 -15.94
CA PHE A 86 -2.26 31.90 -15.13
C PHE A 86 -3.45 30.95 -15.29
N LEU A 87 -3.48 30.24 -16.43
CA LEU A 87 -4.31 29.07 -16.61
C LEU A 87 -3.85 28.08 -15.56
N SER A 88 -4.52 28.17 -14.42
CA SER A 88 -4.38 27.28 -13.27
C SER A 88 -4.97 25.93 -13.65
N PHE A 89 -4.34 25.23 -14.59
CA PHE A 89 -4.78 23.92 -15.06
C PHE A 89 -3.64 22.92 -14.88
N PRO A 90 -3.57 22.31 -13.69
CA PRO A 90 -3.45 20.85 -13.70
C PRO A 90 -4.32 20.14 -12.64
N ILE A 91 -5.33 20.81 -12.06
CA ILE A 91 -6.12 20.22 -10.95
C ILE A 91 -7.22 19.26 -11.45
N ARG A 92 -7.72 19.43 -12.69
CA ARG A 92 -8.74 18.53 -13.28
C ARG A 92 -8.20 17.21 -13.83
N ALA A 93 -6.88 17.10 -14.04
CA ALA A 93 -6.34 15.97 -14.79
C ALA A 93 -6.59 14.63 -14.11
N GLN A 94 -6.49 14.55 -12.77
CA GLN A 94 -6.65 13.30 -12.01
C GLN A 94 -8.06 12.73 -12.14
N PHE A 95 -9.07 13.56 -11.91
CA PHE A 95 -10.49 13.23 -12.00
C PHE A 95 -11.02 13.17 -13.45
N ALA A 96 -10.21 13.50 -14.45
CA ALA A 96 -10.60 13.43 -15.86
C ALA A 96 -10.56 12.00 -16.46
N GLN A 97 -9.98 11.00 -15.77
CA GLN A 97 -10.11 9.59 -16.14
C GLN A 97 -10.93 8.87 -15.06
N GLY A 98 -12.04 8.28 -15.48
CA GLY A 98 -13.04 7.68 -14.61
C GLY A 98 -14.30 8.52 -14.51
N ASP A 99 -15.44 7.87 -14.35
CA ASP A 99 -16.73 8.51 -14.05
C ASP A 99 -16.77 8.84 -12.55
N TRP A 100 -16.20 9.99 -12.18
CA TRP A 100 -16.12 10.45 -10.79
C TRP A 100 -17.27 11.40 -10.46
N LYS A 101 -18.00 11.08 -9.38
CA LYS A 101 -19.05 11.92 -8.78
C LYS A 101 -18.59 12.63 -7.51
N THR A 102 -17.29 12.57 -7.21
CA THR A 102 -16.68 13.14 -6.01
C THR A 102 -16.89 14.66 -5.92
N ASP A 103 -17.48 15.12 -4.82
CA ASP A 103 -17.50 16.54 -4.47
C ASP A 103 -16.11 17.00 -4.00
N THR A 104 -15.29 17.47 -4.94
CA THR A 104 -13.91 17.92 -4.67
C THR A 104 -13.82 19.23 -3.89
N SER A 105 -14.94 19.91 -3.62
CA SER A 105 -14.96 21.08 -2.73
C SER A 105 -14.80 20.69 -1.27
N LYS A 106 -15.26 19.48 -0.90
CA LYS A 106 -15.03 18.86 0.40
C LYS A 106 -13.70 18.11 0.36
N ARG A 107 -12.69 18.65 1.05
CA ARG A 107 -11.34 18.04 1.09
C ARG A 107 -10.55 18.50 2.31
N SER A 108 -9.70 17.62 2.85
CA SER A 108 -8.71 17.93 3.91
C SER A 108 -7.29 18.12 3.37
N ILE A 109 -7.08 17.91 2.06
CA ILE A 109 -5.78 17.98 1.38
C ILE A 109 -5.84 18.90 0.15
N GLN A 110 -4.69 19.28 -0.38
CA GLN A 110 -4.63 19.87 -1.73
C GLN A 110 -4.79 18.76 -2.77
N LEU A 111 -5.65 18.95 -3.78
CA LEU A 111 -5.87 17.94 -4.82
C LEU A 111 -4.59 17.61 -5.61
N SER A 112 -3.65 18.56 -5.70
CA SER A 112 -2.33 18.32 -6.31
C SER A 112 -1.48 17.27 -5.58
N GLU A 113 -1.88 16.84 -4.39
CA GLU A 113 -1.26 15.72 -3.67
C GLU A 113 -1.63 14.35 -4.21
N LEU A 114 -2.75 14.25 -4.92
CA LEU A 114 -3.21 13.00 -5.53
C LEU A 114 -2.45 12.80 -6.84
N LEU A 115 -1.61 11.77 -6.88
CA LEU A 115 -0.86 11.40 -8.07
C LEU A 115 -1.53 10.21 -8.74
N ARG A 116 -1.38 10.09 -10.06
CA ARG A 116 -1.88 8.92 -10.79
C ARG A 116 -0.89 7.77 -10.67
N GLY A 117 -1.38 6.61 -10.23
CA GLY A 117 -0.62 5.37 -10.16
C GLY A 117 -0.47 4.65 -11.49
N GLY A 118 -1.25 5.03 -12.51
CA GLY A 118 -1.26 4.41 -13.84
C GLY A 118 -2.60 3.75 -14.17
N PRO A 119 -3.10 2.80 -13.35
CA PRO A 119 -4.44 2.26 -13.52
C PRO A 119 -5.53 3.33 -13.36
N PRO A 120 -6.62 3.28 -14.13
CA PRO A 120 -7.80 4.12 -13.90
C PRO A 120 -8.57 3.67 -12.64
N LYS A 121 -9.66 4.38 -12.32
CA LYS A 121 -10.68 3.92 -11.34
C LYS A 121 -11.10 2.48 -11.66
N ASP A 122 -11.00 1.60 -10.67
CA ASP A 122 -11.22 0.13 -10.78
C ASP A 122 -10.34 -0.60 -11.82
N GLY A 123 -9.26 0.02 -12.31
CA GLY A 123 -8.29 -0.64 -13.18
C GLY A 123 -7.58 -1.81 -12.51
N ILE A 124 -7.54 -1.80 -11.17
CA ILE A 124 -7.23 -2.94 -10.32
C ILE A 124 -8.56 -3.36 -9.67
N PRO A 125 -9.13 -4.52 -10.03
CA PRO A 125 -10.47 -4.89 -9.56
C PRO A 125 -10.42 -5.35 -8.10
N SER A 126 -11.27 -4.80 -7.25
CA SER A 126 -11.49 -5.33 -5.88
C SER A 126 -12.18 -6.70 -5.91
N ILE A 127 -12.06 -7.47 -4.82
CA ILE A 127 -12.84 -8.69 -4.63
C ILE A 127 -14.03 -8.37 -3.73
N ASP A 128 -15.24 -8.38 -4.30
CA ASP A 128 -16.45 -7.97 -3.56
C ASP A 128 -17.34 -9.15 -3.13
N LYS A 129 -17.04 -10.35 -3.64
CA LYS A 129 -17.72 -11.61 -3.31
C LYS A 129 -16.68 -12.71 -3.02
N PRO A 130 -15.87 -12.54 -1.96
CA PRO A 130 -14.79 -13.47 -1.68
C PRO A 130 -15.31 -14.89 -1.40
N ARG A 131 -14.63 -15.88 -1.96
CA ARG A 131 -14.85 -17.31 -1.68
C ARG A 131 -13.69 -17.83 -0.86
N PHE A 132 -13.99 -18.76 0.04
CA PHE A 132 -13.00 -19.28 0.97
C PHE A 132 -12.97 -20.80 0.98
N VAL A 133 -11.80 -21.35 1.26
CA VAL A 133 -11.56 -22.78 1.45
C VAL A 133 -10.92 -23.03 2.82
N PRO A 134 -11.10 -24.21 3.42
CA PRO A 134 -10.41 -24.55 4.67
C PRO A 134 -8.88 -24.45 4.51
N ALA A 135 -8.20 -23.88 5.51
CA ALA A 135 -6.75 -23.68 5.45
C ALA A 135 -5.97 -25.00 5.29
N VAL A 136 -6.49 -26.09 5.84
CA VAL A 136 -5.89 -27.42 5.76
C VAL A 136 -5.94 -28.05 4.36
N THR A 137 -6.81 -27.55 3.46
CA THR A 137 -6.92 -28.07 2.08
C THR A 137 -6.11 -27.26 1.08
N VAL A 138 -5.39 -26.23 1.53
CA VAL A 138 -4.61 -25.36 0.65
C VAL A 138 -3.21 -25.94 0.46
N ASP A 139 -2.92 -26.38 -0.77
CA ASP A 139 -1.64 -26.95 -1.22
C ASP A 139 -0.85 -25.99 -2.12
N TRP A 140 -1.46 -24.86 -2.48
CA TRP A 140 -0.98 -23.95 -3.50
C TRP A 140 -0.32 -22.67 -2.95
N LEU A 141 -0.36 -22.48 -1.63
CA LEU A 141 0.45 -21.50 -0.90
C LEU A 141 1.68 -22.20 -0.35
N ALA A 142 2.86 -21.66 -0.61
CA ALA A 142 4.05 -22.14 0.08
C ALA A 142 3.99 -21.77 1.58
N PRO A 143 4.56 -22.60 2.48
CA PRO A 143 4.50 -22.39 3.93
C PRO A 143 4.88 -20.97 4.41
N LYS A 144 5.88 -20.35 3.77
CA LYS A 144 6.41 -19.03 4.14
C LYS A 144 5.81 -17.86 3.37
N GLU A 145 4.86 -18.11 2.46
CA GLU A 145 4.12 -17.03 1.86
C GLU A 145 3.29 -16.29 2.91
N LEU A 146 3.20 -14.97 2.77
CA LEU A 146 2.53 -14.13 3.74
C LEU A 146 1.02 -14.08 3.46
N VAL A 147 0.26 -14.12 4.53
CA VAL A 147 -1.19 -13.88 4.54
C VAL A 147 -1.49 -12.75 5.51
N ILE A 148 -2.50 -11.94 5.19
CA ILE A 148 -3.15 -11.11 6.21
C ILE A 148 -4.08 -12.02 7.00
N ALA A 149 -3.74 -12.29 8.26
CA ALA A 149 -4.55 -13.01 9.20
C ALA A 149 -5.46 -12.04 9.95
N PHE A 150 -6.77 -12.31 9.91
CA PHE A 150 -7.79 -11.57 10.64
C PHE A 150 -8.60 -12.54 11.49
N ASN A 151 -8.61 -12.29 12.81
CA ASN A 151 -9.41 -13.05 13.75
C ASN A 151 -10.68 -12.26 14.09
N SER A 152 -11.83 -12.90 13.96
CA SER A 152 -13.15 -12.32 14.23
C SER A 152 -13.92 -13.24 15.18
N ALA A 153 -15.18 -12.91 15.48
CA ALA A 153 -16.03 -13.82 16.25
C ALA A 153 -16.34 -15.15 15.51
N GLY A 154 -16.21 -15.17 14.18
CA GLY A 154 -16.35 -16.37 13.35
C GLY A 154 -15.00 -17.05 13.03
N PRO A 155 -14.98 -18.03 12.10
CA PRO A 155 -13.75 -18.68 11.68
C PRO A 155 -12.68 -17.65 11.24
N PRO A 156 -11.43 -17.77 11.71
CA PRO A 156 -10.34 -16.89 11.32
C PRO A 156 -10.13 -16.87 9.81
N ARG A 157 -9.83 -15.70 9.25
CA ARG A 157 -9.62 -15.52 7.80
C ARG A 157 -8.15 -15.24 7.49
N ALA A 158 -7.65 -15.87 6.44
CA ALA A 158 -6.37 -15.56 5.82
C ALA A 158 -6.59 -15.02 4.40
N TYR A 159 -5.96 -13.90 4.10
CA TYR A 159 -5.98 -13.26 2.77
C TYR A 159 -4.56 -13.29 2.20
N PRO A 160 -4.27 -14.18 1.24
CA PRO A 160 -2.92 -14.32 0.70
C PRO A 160 -2.44 -13.08 -0.03
N LEU A 161 -1.21 -12.63 0.27
CA LEU A 161 -0.62 -11.47 -0.40
C LEU A 161 -0.49 -11.72 -1.91
N GLN A 162 -0.23 -12.95 -2.33
CA GLN A 162 -0.16 -13.29 -3.76
C GLN A 162 -1.47 -13.05 -4.53
N ILE A 163 -2.62 -12.97 -3.85
CA ILE A 163 -3.91 -12.55 -4.42
C ILE A 163 -4.06 -11.03 -4.27
N LEU A 164 -3.85 -10.51 -3.05
CA LEU A 164 -4.04 -9.10 -2.75
C LEU A 164 -3.13 -8.16 -3.54
N MET A 165 -1.98 -8.62 -4.03
CA MET A 165 -1.13 -7.83 -4.92
C MET A 165 -1.78 -7.49 -6.26
N TRP A 166 -2.79 -8.25 -6.68
CA TRP A 166 -3.51 -8.07 -7.94
C TRP A 166 -4.90 -7.42 -7.77
N HIS A 167 -5.38 -7.32 -6.54
CA HIS A 167 -6.73 -6.87 -6.21
C HIS A 167 -6.77 -5.69 -5.25
N GLU A 168 -5.73 -5.56 -4.42
CA GLU A 168 -5.49 -4.57 -3.36
C GLU A 168 -6.56 -4.52 -2.26
N LEU A 169 -7.84 -4.78 -2.57
CA LEU A 169 -8.98 -4.67 -1.69
C LEU A 169 -9.88 -5.91 -1.74
N VAL A 170 -10.40 -6.31 -0.58
CA VAL A 170 -11.46 -7.32 -0.44
C VAL A 170 -12.57 -6.75 0.44
N ASN A 171 -13.77 -6.63 -0.11
CA ASN A 171 -14.98 -6.33 0.65
C ASN A 171 -15.55 -7.65 1.18
N ASP A 172 -15.24 -8.00 2.44
CA ASP A 172 -15.69 -9.25 3.07
C ASP A 172 -16.76 -8.98 4.15
N THR A 173 -17.43 -10.06 4.56
CA THR A 173 -18.24 -10.13 5.77
C THR A 173 -17.76 -11.33 6.60
N ALA A 174 -16.89 -11.07 7.57
CA ALA A 174 -16.34 -12.09 8.46
C ALA A 174 -17.31 -12.35 9.61
N GLY A 175 -18.09 -13.42 9.49
CA GLY A 175 -19.23 -13.66 10.38
C GLY A 175 -20.31 -12.62 10.11
N GLU A 176 -20.64 -11.80 11.10
CA GLU A 176 -21.57 -10.67 10.96
C GLU A 176 -20.84 -9.32 10.77
N GLN A 177 -19.50 -9.31 10.78
CA GLN A 177 -18.73 -8.08 10.71
C GLN A 177 -18.37 -7.74 9.26
N PRO A 178 -18.92 -6.65 8.69
CA PRO A 178 -18.49 -6.18 7.38
C PRO A 178 -17.10 -5.55 7.52
N ILE A 179 -16.15 -6.08 6.76
CA ILE A 179 -14.76 -5.62 6.80
C ILE A 179 -14.25 -5.26 5.42
N LEU A 180 -13.29 -4.34 5.38
CA LEU A 180 -12.46 -4.06 4.22
C LEU A 180 -11.05 -4.54 4.53
N VAL A 181 -10.57 -5.53 3.78
CA VAL A 181 -9.15 -5.91 3.80
C VAL A 181 -8.45 -5.13 2.71
N SER A 182 -7.32 -4.50 3.06
CA SER A 182 -6.54 -3.69 2.13
C SER A 182 -5.06 -4.04 2.20
N TYR A 183 -4.42 -4.03 1.03
CA TYR A 183 -2.99 -4.21 0.87
C TYR A 183 -2.46 -3.26 -0.19
N CYS A 184 -1.60 -2.33 0.22
CA CYS A 184 -0.87 -1.48 -0.71
C CYS A 184 0.48 -2.14 -1.04
N PRO A 185 0.70 -2.65 -2.28
CA PRO A 185 1.96 -3.29 -2.65
C PRO A 185 3.13 -2.30 -2.66
N LEU A 186 2.87 -1.01 -2.93
CA LEU A 186 3.89 0.04 -2.94
C LEU A 186 4.39 0.44 -1.54
N CYS A 187 3.60 0.17 -0.51
CA CYS A 187 3.94 0.47 0.88
C CYS A 187 4.20 -0.79 1.72
N ASN A 188 4.00 -1.98 1.14
CA ASN A 188 4.00 -3.26 1.85
C ASN A 188 3.17 -3.19 3.16
N SER A 189 2.01 -2.54 3.08
CA SER A 189 1.16 -2.21 4.24
C SER A 189 -0.18 -2.91 4.12
N ALA A 190 -0.55 -3.64 5.17
CA ALA A 190 -1.78 -4.42 5.28
C ALA A 190 -2.65 -3.88 6.40
N LEU A 191 -3.90 -3.52 6.09
CA LEU A 191 -4.85 -3.01 7.07
C LEU A 191 -6.23 -3.63 6.84
N VAL A 192 -6.91 -3.95 7.94
CA VAL A 192 -8.31 -4.37 7.94
C VAL A 192 -9.12 -3.28 8.63
N PHE A 193 -10.25 -2.90 8.04
CA PHE A 193 -11.15 -1.89 8.56
C PHE A 193 -12.54 -2.43 8.79
N ASP A 194 -13.26 -1.86 9.75
CA ASP A 194 -14.71 -1.92 9.77
C ASP A 194 -15.24 -0.95 8.71
N ARG A 195 -15.96 -1.47 7.72
CA ARG A 195 -16.45 -0.66 6.59
C ARG A 195 -17.82 -0.01 6.86
N ARG A 196 -18.27 0.00 8.11
CA ARG A 196 -19.45 0.77 8.53
C ARG A 196 -19.07 2.22 8.85
N VAL A 197 -19.69 3.15 8.14
CA VAL A 197 -19.53 4.59 8.32
C VAL A 197 -20.90 5.22 8.43
N SER A 198 -21.15 5.98 9.51
CA SER A 198 -22.41 6.69 9.72
C SER A 198 -23.67 5.81 9.59
N GLY A 199 -23.59 4.56 10.05
CA GLY A 199 -24.71 3.59 10.00
C GLY A 199 -24.89 2.87 8.67
N ALA A 200 -24.14 3.22 7.62
CA ALA A 200 -24.15 2.52 6.34
C ALA A 200 -22.91 1.63 6.20
N THR A 201 -23.07 0.48 5.55
CA THR A 201 -21.94 -0.36 5.15
C THR A 201 -21.46 0.08 3.77
N LEU A 202 -20.25 0.62 3.70
CA LEU A 202 -19.65 1.07 2.45
C LEU A 202 -19.03 -0.09 1.68
N GLU A 203 -18.89 0.09 0.36
CA GLU A 203 -18.17 -0.84 -0.52
C GLU A 203 -17.04 -0.08 -1.21
N PHE A 204 -15.84 -0.63 -1.16
CA PHE A 204 -14.65 0.07 -1.58
C PHE A 204 -14.06 -0.46 -2.88
N GLY A 205 -13.56 0.46 -3.70
CA GLY A 205 -12.80 0.16 -4.90
C GLY A 205 -11.43 0.84 -4.90
N VAL A 206 -10.61 0.45 -5.89
CA VAL A 206 -9.29 1.02 -6.09
C VAL A 206 -9.42 2.26 -6.96
N SER A 207 -8.95 3.42 -6.49
CA SER A 207 -9.08 4.67 -7.24
C SER A 207 -8.09 4.82 -8.39
N GLY A 208 -6.97 4.09 -8.33
CA GLY A 208 -5.80 4.30 -9.21
C GLY A 208 -4.97 5.54 -8.82
N MET A 209 -5.35 6.26 -7.76
CA MET A 209 -4.62 7.41 -7.23
C MET A 209 -3.72 7.00 -6.05
N LEU A 210 -2.63 7.74 -5.89
CA LEU A 210 -1.64 7.58 -4.83
C LEU A 210 -1.42 8.91 -4.12
N ARG A 211 -1.17 8.86 -2.82
CA ARG A 211 -0.74 10.02 -2.02
C ARG A 211 0.31 9.59 -1.02
N ASN A 212 1.47 10.25 -1.04
CA ASN A 212 2.65 9.83 -0.27
C ASN A 212 3.05 8.36 -0.54
N SER A 213 2.93 7.95 -1.81
CA SER A 213 3.15 6.57 -2.28
C SER A 213 2.23 5.51 -1.70
N ASP A 214 1.30 5.91 -0.84
CA ASP A 214 0.23 5.08 -0.32
C ASP A 214 -0.99 5.14 -1.24
N MET A 215 -1.68 4.00 -1.35
CA MET A 215 -2.84 3.90 -2.21
C MET A 215 -4.01 4.72 -1.65
N VAL A 216 -4.78 5.30 -2.57
CA VAL A 216 -6.04 5.94 -2.24
C VAL A 216 -7.17 5.01 -2.66
N MET A 217 -8.02 4.66 -1.71
CA MET A 217 -9.23 3.88 -1.95
C MET A 217 -10.38 4.85 -2.26
N TYR A 218 -11.49 4.34 -2.78
CA TYR A 218 -12.73 5.12 -2.86
C TYR A 218 -13.92 4.28 -2.44
N ASP A 219 -14.98 4.90 -1.91
CA ASP A 219 -16.25 4.21 -1.67
C ASP A 219 -17.21 4.41 -2.85
N ARG A 220 -17.93 3.36 -3.24
CA ARG A 220 -18.83 3.38 -4.41
C ARG A 220 -20.12 4.14 -4.17
N GLN A 221 -20.51 4.34 -2.91
CA GLN A 221 -21.74 5.01 -2.53
C GLN A 221 -21.67 6.52 -2.81
N THR A 222 -20.52 7.13 -2.56
CA THR A 222 -20.35 8.59 -2.59
C THR A 222 -19.16 9.07 -3.41
N ASP A 223 -18.34 8.15 -3.91
CA ASP A 223 -17.05 8.44 -4.55
C ASP A 223 -16.12 9.28 -3.64
N SER A 224 -16.24 9.15 -2.31
CA SER A 224 -15.25 9.77 -1.41
C SER A 224 -13.93 9.01 -1.51
N LEU A 225 -12.82 9.73 -1.41
CA LEU A 225 -11.48 9.20 -1.46
C LEU A 225 -10.93 9.01 -0.04
N TRP A 226 -10.33 7.85 0.21
CA TRP A 226 -9.87 7.42 1.52
C TRP A 226 -8.39 7.03 1.47
N GLN A 227 -7.57 7.60 2.34
CA GLN A 227 -6.16 7.23 2.47
C GLN A 227 -6.05 5.84 3.12
N GLN A 228 -5.40 4.88 2.46
CA GLN A 228 -5.34 3.50 2.96
C GLN A 228 -4.66 3.39 4.31
N ILE A 229 -3.49 4.01 4.50
CA ILE A 229 -2.71 3.81 5.73
C ILE A 229 -3.39 4.37 6.99
N THR A 230 -4.16 5.45 6.88
CA THR A 230 -4.84 6.11 8.01
C THR A 230 -6.31 5.74 8.13
N GLY A 231 -6.94 5.29 7.03
CA GLY A 231 -8.38 5.13 6.94
C GLY A 231 -9.15 6.45 6.90
N GLU A 232 -8.50 7.60 6.69
CA GLU A 232 -9.14 8.92 6.67
C GLU A 232 -9.76 9.21 5.29
N ALA A 233 -10.98 9.72 5.26
CA ALA A 233 -11.58 10.32 4.08
C ALA A 233 -10.97 11.71 3.82
N ILE A 234 -10.29 11.85 2.70
CA ILE A 234 -9.47 13.02 2.36
C ILE A 234 -10.14 13.96 1.34
N VAL A 235 -11.05 13.44 0.52
CA VAL A 235 -11.82 14.20 -0.49
C VAL A 235 -13.21 13.59 -0.63
N GLY A 236 -14.25 14.40 -0.85
CA GLY A 236 -15.61 13.94 -1.11
C GLY A 236 -16.54 14.01 0.11
N HIS A 237 -17.69 13.36 0.00
CA HIS A 237 -18.78 13.42 0.98
C HIS A 237 -18.34 13.12 2.41
N HIS A 238 -17.52 12.08 2.59
CA HIS A 238 -17.09 11.61 3.90
C HIS A 238 -15.88 12.33 4.50
N THR A 239 -15.35 13.38 3.85
CA THR A 239 -14.14 14.11 4.29
C THR A 239 -14.15 14.41 5.80
N GLY A 240 -13.05 14.07 6.48
CA GLY A 240 -12.89 14.21 7.94
C GLY A 240 -13.39 13.00 8.75
N GLY A 241 -14.09 12.07 8.12
CA GLY A 241 -14.39 10.76 8.68
C GLY A 241 -13.18 9.83 8.65
N THR A 242 -13.18 8.83 9.53
CA THR A 242 -12.13 7.80 9.60
C THR A 242 -12.72 6.42 9.74
N LEU A 243 -12.20 5.45 8.99
CA LEU A 243 -12.50 4.04 9.16
C LEU A 243 -11.86 3.52 10.45
N ARG A 244 -12.59 2.64 11.15
CA ARG A 244 -12.05 1.98 12.34
C ARG A 244 -11.16 0.82 11.93
N ILE A 245 -9.85 0.95 12.16
CA ILE A 245 -8.88 -0.14 11.98
C ILE A 245 -9.22 -1.29 12.93
N LEU A 246 -9.23 -2.50 12.40
CA LEU A 246 -9.39 -3.75 13.12
C LEU A 246 -8.03 -4.45 13.25
N PRO A 247 -7.72 -5.07 14.40
CA PRO A 247 -6.46 -5.78 14.57
C PRO A 247 -6.31 -6.93 13.57
N SER A 248 -5.22 -6.90 12.80
CA SER A 248 -4.83 -7.94 11.85
C SER A 248 -3.32 -8.12 11.87
N GLN A 249 -2.82 -9.24 11.38
CA GLN A 249 -1.39 -9.53 11.32
C GLN A 249 -1.00 -9.99 9.92
N MET A 250 0.21 -9.65 9.47
CA MET A 250 0.80 -10.26 8.28
C MET A 250 1.78 -11.34 8.74
N ILE A 251 1.41 -12.61 8.56
CA ILE A 251 2.16 -13.77 9.06
C ILE A 251 2.38 -14.81 7.96
N PRO A 252 3.42 -15.66 8.08
CA PRO A 252 3.55 -16.85 7.24
C PRO A 252 2.30 -17.73 7.25
N PHE A 253 2.00 -18.35 6.12
CA PHE A 253 0.85 -19.22 5.96
C PHE A 253 0.90 -20.43 6.89
N ASP A 254 2.06 -21.05 7.07
CA ASP A 254 2.23 -22.16 7.99
C ASP A 254 1.93 -21.79 9.44
N GLN A 255 2.35 -20.59 9.86
CA GLN A 255 2.01 -20.05 11.17
C GLN A 255 0.50 -19.81 11.30
N PHE A 256 -0.18 -19.35 10.25
CA PHE A 256 -1.64 -19.22 10.24
C PHE A 256 -2.31 -20.60 10.39
N GLN A 257 -1.89 -21.62 9.64
CA GLN A 257 -2.44 -22.97 9.73
C GLN A 257 -2.26 -23.58 11.13
N GLN A 258 -1.08 -23.39 11.74
CA GLN A 258 -0.79 -23.86 13.09
C GLN A 258 -1.63 -23.13 14.15
N SER A 259 -1.81 -21.82 14.01
CA SER A 259 -2.54 -21.00 14.97
C SER A 259 -4.06 -21.16 14.85
N TYR A 260 -4.55 -21.47 13.65
CA TYR A 260 -5.98 -21.52 13.32
C TYR A 260 -6.32 -22.76 12.47
N PRO A 261 -6.40 -23.97 13.06
CA PRO A 261 -6.70 -25.20 12.32
C PRO A 261 -8.08 -25.20 11.63
N ASN A 262 -9.04 -24.44 12.15
CA ASN A 262 -10.36 -24.22 11.55
C ASN A 262 -10.43 -22.95 10.68
N GLY A 263 -9.28 -22.34 10.37
CA GLY A 263 -9.17 -21.12 9.60
C GLY A 263 -9.58 -21.31 8.14
N LEU A 264 -9.98 -20.21 7.51
CA LEU A 264 -10.41 -20.14 6.13
C LEU A 264 -9.47 -19.24 5.33
N VAL A 265 -9.10 -19.67 4.13
CA VAL A 265 -8.19 -18.95 3.23
C VAL A 265 -8.97 -18.45 2.03
N LEU A 266 -8.77 -17.18 1.65
CA LEU A 266 -9.32 -16.62 0.41
C LEU A 266 -8.86 -17.48 -0.78
N SER A 267 -9.84 -17.99 -1.54
CA SER A 267 -9.61 -18.84 -2.70
C SER A 267 -9.07 -18.04 -3.88
N ARG A 268 -8.36 -18.72 -4.79
CA ARG A 268 -8.00 -18.19 -6.12
C ARG A 268 -9.21 -18.06 -7.05
N ASP A 269 -10.35 -18.63 -6.69
CA ASP A 269 -11.62 -18.45 -7.40
C ASP A 269 -12.23 -17.06 -7.07
N THR A 270 -11.59 -16.02 -7.60
CA THR A 270 -11.94 -14.61 -7.40
C THR A 270 -12.89 -14.08 -8.48
N GLY A 271 -13.11 -14.85 -9.56
CA GLY A 271 -13.78 -14.39 -10.78
C GLY A 271 -12.85 -13.68 -11.78
N PHE A 272 -11.54 -13.63 -11.53
CA PHE A 272 -10.55 -13.01 -12.42
C PHE A 272 -9.44 -13.98 -12.81
N GLN A 273 -8.91 -13.83 -14.02
CA GLN A 273 -7.71 -14.54 -14.47
C GLN A 273 -6.48 -13.67 -14.23
N ARG A 274 -5.65 -14.09 -13.28
CA ARG A 274 -4.42 -13.40 -12.85
C ARG A 274 -3.33 -14.43 -12.54
N ASP A 275 -2.09 -14.00 -12.69
CA ASP A 275 -0.91 -14.82 -12.32
C ASP A 275 -0.64 -14.74 -10.82
N TYR A 276 -1.56 -15.26 -10.01
CA TYR A 276 -1.35 -15.36 -8.56
C TYR A 276 -0.07 -16.18 -8.28
N GLY A 277 0.78 -15.63 -7.43
CA GLY A 277 2.11 -16.18 -7.12
C GLY A 277 3.25 -15.46 -7.84
N ARG A 278 2.96 -14.70 -8.91
CA ARG A 278 3.94 -13.81 -9.54
C ARG A 278 3.89 -12.43 -8.90
N ASN A 279 5.04 -11.94 -8.44
CA ASN A 279 5.19 -10.59 -7.87
C ASN A 279 5.53 -9.56 -8.97
N PRO A 280 4.62 -8.66 -9.37
CA PRO A 280 4.92 -7.61 -10.36
C PRO A 280 5.86 -6.52 -9.83
N TYR A 281 6.09 -6.46 -8.52
CA TYR A 281 6.96 -5.50 -7.82
C TYR A 281 8.28 -6.12 -7.38
N THR A 282 8.72 -7.23 -7.99
CA THR A 282 9.97 -7.90 -7.63
C THR A 282 11.16 -6.92 -7.64
N GLY A 283 11.86 -6.81 -6.51
CA GLY A 283 13.06 -5.97 -6.38
C GLY A 283 12.78 -4.54 -5.95
N TYR A 284 11.52 -4.10 -5.95
CA TYR A 284 11.14 -2.75 -5.54
C TYR A 284 11.49 -2.48 -4.07
N GLU A 285 11.32 -3.47 -3.20
CA GLU A 285 11.64 -3.38 -1.77
C GLU A 285 13.14 -3.16 -1.48
N PHE A 286 14.01 -3.41 -2.46
CA PHE A 286 15.46 -3.18 -2.39
C PHE A 286 15.89 -1.94 -3.19
N GLY A 287 14.94 -1.18 -3.74
CA GLY A 287 15.18 0.03 -4.52
C GLY A 287 15.69 1.21 -3.69
N LYS A 288 16.07 2.29 -4.40
CA LYS A 288 16.61 3.52 -3.80
C LYS A 288 15.55 4.41 -3.13
N GLY A 289 14.28 4.03 -3.18
CA GLY A 289 13.18 4.89 -2.79
C GLY A 289 11.83 4.40 -3.31
N PRO A 290 10.74 5.02 -2.84
CA PRO A 290 9.42 4.73 -3.36
C PRO A 290 9.30 5.15 -4.83
N ILE A 291 8.47 4.43 -5.60
CA ILE A 291 8.22 4.75 -7.02
C ILE A 291 7.59 6.13 -7.17
N MET A 292 6.71 6.51 -6.23
CA MET A 292 6.11 7.84 -6.17
C MET A 292 6.76 8.70 -5.09
N PRO A 293 6.65 10.04 -5.17
CA PRO A 293 7.15 10.93 -4.13
C PRO A 293 6.41 10.81 -2.80
N VAL A 294 7.15 10.93 -1.71
CA VAL A 294 6.63 11.14 -0.34
C VAL A 294 6.96 12.57 0.07
N ARG A 295 5.94 13.39 0.38
CA ARG A 295 6.13 14.85 0.58
C ARG A 295 6.89 15.19 1.85
N SER A 296 6.77 14.36 2.89
CA SER A 296 7.40 14.59 4.18
C SER A 296 8.15 13.34 4.65
N SER A 297 9.43 13.26 4.33
CA SER A 297 10.34 12.35 5.05
C SER A 297 10.98 13.11 6.19
N ARG A 298 10.82 12.63 7.43
CA ARG A 298 11.72 13.05 8.50
C ARG A 298 13.14 12.60 8.12
N PRO A 299 14.18 13.43 8.33
CA PRO A 299 15.56 12.97 8.22
C PRO A 299 15.71 11.67 9.02
N THR A 300 16.15 10.62 8.35
CA THR A 300 16.24 9.28 8.92
C THR A 300 17.52 8.63 8.43
N THR A 301 18.14 7.84 9.29
CA THR A 301 19.29 6.99 8.95
C THR A 301 18.84 5.63 8.41
N LEU A 302 17.53 5.36 8.41
CA LEU A 302 16.97 4.13 7.88
C LEU A 302 17.10 4.13 6.36
N ARG A 303 17.39 2.94 5.81
CA ARG A 303 17.31 2.73 4.36
C ARG A 303 15.89 2.99 3.86
N PRO A 304 15.72 3.42 2.60
CA PRO A 304 14.43 3.41 1.95
C PRO A 304 13.75 2.05 2.07
N MET A 305 12.42 2.05 2.20
CA MET A 305 11.60 0.84 2.32
C MET A 305 11.93 -0.05 3.53
N GLU A 306 12.65 0.44 4.54
CA GLU A 306 12.84 -0.27 5.81
C GLU A 306 11.48 -0.67 6.39
N LYS A 307 11.30 -1.97 6.65
CA LYS A 307 10.08 -2.49 7.27
C LYS A 307 10.01 -2.04 8.72
N LEU A 308 8.84 -1.54 9.12
CA LEU A 308 8.58 -1.10 10.48
C LEU A 308 7.50 -1.96 11.12
N VAL A 309 7.67 -2.28 12.39
CA VAL A 309 6.57 -2.72 13.25
C VAL A 309 6.00 -1.50 13.94
N VAL A 310 4.71 -1.22 13.71
CA VAL A 310 4.02 -0.08 14.32
C VAL A 310 3.03 -0.58 15.35
N VAL A 311 3.15 -0.10 16.58
CA VAL A 311 2.25 -0.42 17.69
C VAL A 311 1.52 0.86 18.09
N LYS A 312 0.18 0.81 18.08
CA LYS A 312 -0.66 1.83 18.69
C LYS A 312 -0.86 1.50 20.17
N ASN A 313 -0.62 2.45 21.05
CA ASN A 313 -0.99 2.38 22.46
C ASN A 313 -1.86 3.59 22.82
N GLY A 314 -2.38 3.65 24.06
CA GLY A 314 -3.24 4.75 24.52
C GLY A 314 -2.60 6.15 24.46
N LYS A 315 -1.30 6.26 24.18
CA LYS A 315 -0.54 7.52 24.06
C LYS A 315 -0.16 7.88 22.61
N GLY A 316 -0.54 7.07 21.63
CA GLY A 316 -0.23 7.29 20.21
C GLY A 316 0.39 6.07 19.53
N TYR A 317 1.23 6.31 18.52
CA TYR A 317 1.89 5.26 17.75
C TYR A 317 3.39 5.27 18.03
N ARG A 318 3.98 4.08 18.13
CA ARG A 318 5.43 3.88 18.12
C ARG A 318 5.80 2.91 17.02
N ALA A 319 6.91 3.18 16.34
CA ALA A 319 7.40 2.37 15.24
C ALA A 319 8.84 1.95 15.51
N TRP A 320 9.16 0.69 15.21
CA TRP A 320 10.50 0.13 15.33
C TRP A 320 10.93 -0.52 14.02
N PRO A 321 12.16 -0.28 13.54
CA PRO A 321 12.72 -0.99 12.41
C PRO A 321 12.81 -2.48 12.69
N VAL A 322 12.35 -3.31 11.75
CA VAL A 322 12.47 -4.77 11.85
C VAL A 322 13.94 -5.17 11.94
N SER A 323 14.83 -4.48 11.22
CA SER A 323 16.28 -4.73 11.33
C SER A 323 16.86 -4.47 12.72
N GLN A 324 16.23 -3.58 13.51
CA GLN A 324 16.64 -3.33 14.89
C GLN A 324 16.10 -4.40 15.83
N LEU A 325 14.84 -4.82 15.64
CA LEU A 325 14.24 -5.90 16.44
C LEU A 325 14.99 -7.21 16.24
N ALA A 326 15.29 -7.60 14.99
CA ALA A 326 16.00 -8.84 14.67
C ALA A 326 17.40 -8.97 15.30
N ARG A 327 18.04 -7.85 15.65
CA ARG A 327 19.34 -7.85 16.35
C ARG A 327 19.22 -8.09 17.86
N ASN A 328 18.04 -7.87 18.42
CA ASN A 328 17.81 -7.86 19.86
C ASN A 328 17.06 -9.11 20.38
N GLY A 329 16.73 -10.07 19.49
CA GLY A 329 15.98 -11.29 19.81
C GLY A 329 14.51 -11.15 19.49
#